data_AF-A0A024U396-F1
#
_entry.id   AF-A0A024U396-F1
#
_cell.length_a   1.000
_cell.length_b   1.000
_cell.length_c   1.000
_cell.angle_alpha   90.00
_cell.angle_beta   90.00
_cell.angle_gamma   90.00
#
_symmetry.space_group_name_H-M   'P 1'
#
loop_
_entity.id
_entity.type
_entity.pdbx_description
1 polymer ?
#
loop_
_entity_poly.entity_id
_entity_poly.type
_entity_poly.pdbx_seq_one_letter_code
_entity_poly.pdbx_strand_id
1 'polypeptide(L)'
;MVHPVPDRDIPREAAQVTLGYAGAFFFNIAMQVYGKVTDLRQFQMAKAAGTIKTKYNRYASDGMLAADRSVGNFVEWQGTFLALFWTNAVVAGGKELWLGWVYVVVRMLYPILAQRGALKKHGVTPLIFVATVPGYYVLLRYMYLIYRGLSTVPKAIKPDSGDVDEER
;
A
#
# COMPACT_ATOMS: atom_id res chain seq x y z
N MET A 1 14.19 -28.47 24.74
CA MET A 1 14.93 -28.39 23.46
C MET A 1 14.44 -27.14 22.74
N VAL A 2 15.19 -26.05 22.78
CA VAL A 2 14.84 -24.81 22.06
C VAL A 2 15.30 -25.04 20.62
N HIS A 3 14.36 -25.25 19.70
CA HIS A 3 14.71 -25.26 18.29
C HIS A 3 15.23 -23.88 17.92
N PRO A 4 16.45 -23.74 17.37
CA PRO A 4 16.89 -22.47 16.82
C PRO A 4 15.89 -22.10 15.73
N VAL A 5 15.19 -20.98 15.92
CA VAL A 5 14.39 -20.38 14.87
C VAL A 5 15.37 -20.07 13.74
N PRO A 6 15.12 -20.51 12.49
CA PRO A 6 16.00 -20.21 11.38
C PRO A 6 16.23 -18.70 11.34
N ASP A 7 17.49 -18.26 11.22
CA ASP A 7 17.80 -16.85 11.02
C ASP A 7 16.93 -16.34 9.88
N ARG A 8 15.95 -15.49 10.21
CA ARG A 8 15.07 -14.90 9.21
C ARG A 8 15.94 -14.00 8.34
N ASP A 9 16.04 -14.36 7.07
CA ASP A 9 16.69 -13.53 6.05
C ASP A 9 15.79 -12.32 5.74
N ILE A 10 15.87 -11.32 6.63
CA ILE A 10 15.13 -10.05 6.57
C ILE A 10 15.32 -9.39 5.20
N PRO A 11 16.55 -9.25 4.64
CA PRO A 11 16.74 -8.68 3.31
C PRO A 11 15.95 -9.41 2.22
N ARG A 12 15.98 -10.75 2.23
CA ARG A 12 15.27 -11.54 1.22
C ARG A 12 13.75 -11.42 1.35
N GLU A 13 13.21 -11.54 2.55
CA GLU A 13 11.76 -11.36 2.78
C GLU A 13 11.30 -9.95 2.39
N ALA A 14 12.06 -8.92 2.75
CA ALA A 14 11.75 -7.53 2.39
C ALA A 14 11.81 -7.29 0.88
N ALA A 15 12.79 -7.87 0.19
CA ALA A 15 12.91 -7.80 -1.27
C ALA A 15 11.73 -8.49 -1.95
N GLN A 16 11.32 -9.68 -1.48
CA GLN A 16 10.17 -10.41 -2.03
C GLN A 16 8.87 -9.61 -1.92
N VAL A 17 8.60 -9.02 -0.75
CA VAL A 17 7.44 -8.13 -0.56
C VAL A 17 7.51 -6.92 -1.49
N THR A 18 8.69 -6.31 -1.64
CA THR A 18 8.89 -5.14 -2.51
C THR A 18 8.65 -5.48 -3.98
N LEU A 19 9.09 -6.66 -4.44
CA LEU A 19 8.78 -7.17 -5.77
C LEU A 19 7.29 -7.45 -5.95
N GLY A 20 6.63 -8.05 -4.95
CA GLY A 20 5.18 -8.21 -4.93
C GLY A 20 4.44 -6.87 -5.00
N TYR A 21 4.94 -5.86 -4.30
CA TYR A 21 4.42 -4.50 -4.32
C TYR A 21 4.57 -3.84 -5.70
N ALA A 22 5.72 -4.00 -6.35
CA ALA A 22 5.93 -3.55 -7.73
C ALA A 22 4.98 -4.29 -8.70
N GLY A 23 4.79 -5.60 -8.52
CA GLY A 23 3.80 -6.37 -9.27
C GLY A 23 2.38 -5.84 -9.09
N ALA A 24 1.98 -5.49 -7.86
CA ALA A 24 0.68 -4.89 -7.58
C ALA A 24 0.52 -3.50 -8.23
N PHE A 25 1.58 -2.72 -8.35
CA PHE A 25 1.54 -1.45 -9.08
C PHE A 25 1.25 -1.68 -10.57
N PHE A 26 1.97 -2.58 -11.22
CA PHE A 26 1.70 -2.93 -12.63
C PHE A 26 0.29 -3.50 -12.83
N PHE A 27 -0.18 -4.32 -11.89
CA PHE A 27 -1.56 -4.80 -11.90
C PHE A 27 -2.57 -3.65 -11.82
N ASN A 28 -2.35 -2.65 -10.97
CA ASN A 28 -3.22 -1.47 -10.87
C ASN A 28 -3.22 -0.64 -12.17
N ILE A 29 -2.07 -0.50 -12.84
CA ILE A 29 -1.98 0.10 -14.19
C ILE A 29 -2.82 -0.70 -15.18
N ALA A 30 -2.66 -2.03 -15.20
CA ALA A 30 -3.44 -2.89 -16.10
C ALA A 30 -4.95 -2.74 -15.86
N MET A 31 -5.38 -2.70 -14.59
CA MET A 31 -6.78 -2.47 -14.22
C MET A 31 -7.29 -1.07 -14.60
N GLN A 32 -6.46 -0.02 -14.48
CA GLN A 32 -6.81 1.31 -14.96
C GLN A 32 -7.01 1.34 -16.48
N VAL A 33 -6.10 0.72 -17.25
CA VAL A 33 -6.22 0.64 -18.71
C VAL A 33 -7.46 -0.16 -19.10
N TYR A 34 -7.67 -1.33 -18.47
CA TYR A 34 -8.85 -2.16 -18.68
C TYR A 34 -10.15 -1.39 -18.41
N GLY A 35 -10.26 -0.71 -17.27
CA GLY A 35 -11.43 0.11 -16.93
C GLY A 35 -11.70 1.22 -17.94
N LYS A 36 -10.65 1.92 -18.38
CA LYS A 36 -10.77 2.98 -19.40
C LYS A 36 -11.25 2.46 -20.75
N VAL A 37 -10.67 1.35 -21.21
CA VAL A 37 -11.03 0.74 -22.50
C VAL A 37 -12.46 0.19 -22.47
N THR A 38 -12.83 -0.49 -21.38
CA THR A 38 -14.18 -1.06 -21.25
C THR A 38 -15.26 0.02 -21.19
N ASP A 39 -15.04 1.09 -20.42
CA ASP A 39 -15.98 2.21 -20.32
C ASP A 39 -16.18 2.92 -21.67
N LEU A 40 -15.09 3.17 -22.41
CA LEU A 40 -15.16 3.77 -23.75
C LEU A 40 -15.89 2.87 -24.74
N ARG A 41 -15.64 1.55 -24.70
CA ARG A 41 -16.34 0.57 -25.57
C ARG A 41 -17.83 0.52 -25.25
N GLN A 42 -18.20 0.51 -23.97
CA GLN A 42 -19.61 0.54 -23.57
C GLN A 42 -20.30 1.82 -24.05
N PHE A 43 -19.65 2.98 -23.93
CA PHE A 43 -20.19 4.22 -24.48
C PHE A 43 -20.36 4.17 -26.01
N GLN A 44 -19.36 3.66 -26.75
CA GLN A 44 -19.44 3.54 -28.20
C GLN A 44 -20.58 2.62 -28.63
N MET A 45 -20.76 1.48 -27.95
CA MET A 45 -21.87 0.56 -28.20
C MET A 45 -23.23 1.21 -27.91
N ALA A 46 -23.36 1.91 -26.78
CA ALA A 46 -24.59 2.62 -26.41
C ALA A 46 -24.93 3.76 -27.38
N LYS A 47 -23.91 4.45 -27.92
CA LYS A 47 -24.08 5.47 -28.96
C LYS A 47 -24.51 4.86 -30.29
N ALA A 48 -23.89 3.75 -30.70
CA ALA A 48 -24.26 3.02 -31.91
C ALA A 48 -25.68 2.45 -31.84
N ALA A 49 -26.13 2.01 -30.66
CA ALA A 49 -27.49 1.58 -30.38
C ALA A 49 -28.52 2.73 -30.29
N GLY A 50 -28.08 3.98 -30.40
CA GLY A 50 -28.95 5.16 -30.31
C GLY A 50 -29.47 5.47 -28.89
N THR A 51 -29.02 4.73 -27.87
CA THR A 51 -29.44 4.89 -26.47
C THR A 51 -28.89 6.16 -25.85
N ILE A 52 -27.73 6.62 -26.31
CA ILE A 52 -27.08 7.85 -25.83
C ILE A 52 -26.82 8.77 -27.03
N LYS A 53 -27.38 9.99 -26.99
CA LYS A 53 -27.18 11.03 -28.01
C LYS A 53 -26.12 12.05 -27.62
N THR A 54 -25.74 12.09 -26.34
CA THR A 54 -24.79 13.06 -25.80
C THR A 54 -23.33 12.65 -26.06
N LYS A 55 -22.43 13.64 -26.00
CA LYS A 55 -20.98 13.40 -26.08
C LYS A 55 -20.50 12.67 -24.82
N TYR A 56 -19.51 11.79 -24.96
CA TYR A 56 -18.88 11.12 -23.83
C TYR A 56 -18.36 12.15 -22.82
N ASN A 57 -18.83 12.06 -21.59
CA ASN A 57 -18.34 12.86 -20.48
C ASN A 57 -17.58 11.96 -19.50
N ARG A 58 -16.25 12.04 -19.56
CA ARG A 58 -15.33 11.31 -18.68
C ARG A 58 -15.68 11.51 -17.20
N TYR A 59 -15.97 12.75 -16.81
CA TYR A 59 -16.29 13.11 -15.43
C TYR A 59 -17.71 12.73 -15.04
N ALA A 60 -18.51 12.14 -15.94
CA ALA A 60 -19.83 11.59 -15.67
C ALA A 60 -19.83 10.06 -15.51
N SER A 61 -18.75 9.36 -15.88
CA SER A 61 -18.66 7.90 -15.80
C SER A 61 -18.14 7.38 -14.45
N ASP A 62 -18.91 6.47 -13.84
CA ASP A 62 -18.47 5.68 -12.68
C ASP A 62 -17.31 4.72 -13.04
N GLY A 63 -17.34 4.13 -14.24
CA GLY A 63 -16.29 3.21 -14.71
C GLY A 63 -14.94 3.93 -14.86
N MET A 64 -14.97 5.16 -15.37
CA MET A 64 -13.80 6.00 -15.47
C MET A 64 -13.27 6.44 -14.09
N LEU A 65 -14.18 6.80 -13.16
CA LEU A 65 -13.81 7.10 -11.78
C LEU A 65 -13.11 5.90 -11.12
N ALA A 66 -13.66 4.70 -11.25
CA ALA A 66 -13.07 3.47 -10.74
C ALA A 66 -11.68 3.19 -11.37
N ALA A 67 -11.54 3.41 -12.67
CA ALA A 67 -10.29 3.24 -13.38
C ALA A 67 -9.21 4.22 -12.88
N ASP A 68 -9.54 5.50 -12.75
CA ASP A 68 -8.60 6.51 -12.25
C ASP A 68 -8.22 6.28 -10.78
N ARG A 69 -9.18 5.85 -9.95
CA ARG A 69 -8.94 5.53 -8.54
C ARG A 69 -8.06 4.29 -8.33
N SER A 70 -8.02 3.36 -9.29
CA SER A 70 -7.18 2.15 -9.21
C SER A 70 -5.71 2.51 -8.95
N VAL A 71 -5.12 3.37 -9.80
CA VAL A 71 -3.73 3.82 -9.60
C VAL A 71 -3.62 4.95 -8.59
N GLY A 72 -4.59 5.88 -8.58
CA GLY A 72 -4.56 7.04 -7.67
C GLY A 72 -4.46 6.62 -6.21
N ASN A 73 -5.32 5.69 -5.78
CA ASN A 73 -5.29 5.19 -4.40
C ASN A 73 -3.97 4.47 -4.07
N PHE A 74 -3.38 3.74 -5.01
CA PHE A 74 -2.10 3.06 -4.79
C PHE A 74 -0.97 4.07 -4.56
N VAL A 75 -0.87 5.09 -5.42
CA VAL A 75 0.19 6.11 -5.37
C VAL A 75 0.07 7.00 -4.13
N GLU A 76 -1.15 7.37 -3.73
CA GLU A 76 -1.43 8.17 -2.52
C GLU A 76 -0.76 7.58 -1.26
N TRP A 77 -0.70 6.26 -1.17
CA TRP A 77 -0.19 5.56 0.01
C TRP A 77 1.16 4.89 -0.20
N GLN A 78 1.76 5.05 -1.38
CA GLN A 78 3.01 4.39 -1.74
C GLN A 78 4.17 4.86 -0.87
N GLY A 79 4.32 6.18 -0.73
CA GLY A 79 5.38 6.77 0.08
C GLY A 79 5.29 6.30 1.53
N THR A 80 4.09 6.37 2.12
CA THR A 80 3.85 5.95 3.50
C THR A 80 4.15 4.47 3.72
N PHE A 81 3.66 3.58 2.85
CA PHE A 81 3.91 2.15 3.00
C PHE A 81 5.38 1.80 2.87
N LEU A 82 6.05 2.27 1.80
CA LEU A 82 7.46 1.94 1.57
C LEU A 82 8.35 2.48 2.69
N ALA A 83 8.09 3.71 3.16
CA ALA A 83 8.83 4.28 4.27
C ALA A 83 8.66 3.45 5.55
N LEU A 84 7.42 3.12 5.94
CA LEU A 84 7.16 2.32 7.14
C LEU A 84 7.70 0.89 7.02
N PHE A 85 7.50 0.25 5.87
CA PHE A 85 7.94 -1.13 5.63
C PHE A 85 9.46 -1.25 5.74
N TRP A 86 10.21 -0.39 5.04
CA TRP A 86 11.67 -0.45 5.06
C TRP A 86 12.25 0.05 6.38
N THR A 87 11.64 1.04 7.03
CA THR A 87 12.05 1.44 8.39
C THR A 87 11.86 0.27 9.36
N ASN A 88 10.75 -0.46 9.26
CA ASN A 88 10.56 -1.65 10.07
C ASN A 88 11.57 -2.76 9.74
N ALA A 89 11.86 -2.99 8.47
CA ALA A 89 12.81 -4.00 8.02
C ALA A 89 14.24 -3.73 8.52
N VAL A 90 14.72 -2.49 8.37
CA VAL A 90 16.12 -2.13 8.61
C VAL A 90 16.36 -1.64 10.04
N VAL A 91 15.42 -0.90 10.62
CA VAL A 91 15.62 -0.20 11.91
C VAL A 91 14.92 -0.92 13.06
N ALA A 92 13.72 -1.46 12.84
CA ALA A 92 12.93 -2.10 13.91
C ALA A 92 13.15 -3.62 14.04
N GLY A 93 14.14 -4.16 13.33
CA GLY A 93 14.53 -5.58 13.38
C GLY A 93 13.64 -6.52 12.57
N GLY A 94 12.98 -6.03 11.51
CA GLY A 94 12.26 -6.89 10.56
C GLY A 94 11.08 -7.67 11.15
N LYS A 95 10.35 -7.06 12.09
CA LYS A 95 9.21 -7.72 12.74
C LYS A 95 8.00 -7.74 11.81
N GLU A 96 7.34 -8.89 11.71
CA GLU A 96 6.06 -9.04 10.98
C GLU A 96 6.11 -8.62 9.49
N LEU A 97 7.22 -8.85 8.78
CA LEU A 97 7.36 -8.53 7.34
C LEU A 97 6.26 -9.14 6.45
N TRP A 98 5.68 -10.27 6.87
CA TRP A 98 4.56 -10.93 6.20
C TRP A 98 3.32 -10.02 6.06
N LEU A 99 3.14 -9.01 6.94
CA LEU A 99 2.07 -8.01 6.80
C LEU A 99 2.22 -7.17 5.52
N GLY A 100 3.43 -7.11 4.95
CA GLY A 100 3.68 -6.53 3.65
C GLY A 100 2.90 -7.25 2.55
N TRP A 101 2.81 -8.57 2.60
CA TRP A 101 1.98 -9.34 1.67
C TRP A 101 0.49 -9.07 1.84
N VAL A 102 0.02 -8.89 3.08
CA VAL A 102 -1.36 -8.47 3.34
C VAL A 102 -1.63 -7.13 2.65
N TYR A 103 -0.72 -6.17 2.79
CA TYR A 103 -0.81 -4.88 2.11
C TYR A 103 -0.84 -5.02 0.58
N VAL A 104 0.04 -5.84 0.01
CA VAL A 104 0.06 -6.12 -1.44
C VAL A 104 -1.28 -6.70 -1.92
N VAL A 105 -1.81 -7.71 -1.23
CA VAL A 105 -3.08 -8.36 -1.60
C VAL A 105 -4.23 -7.37 -1.56
N VAL A 106 -4.35 -6.55 -0.51
CA VAL A 106 -5.47 -5.61 -0.41
C VAL A 106 -5.37 -4.48 -1.45
N ARG A 107 -4.15 -4.13 -1.87
CA ARG A 107 -3.89 -3.19 -2.97
C ARG A 107 -4.24 -3.76 -4.35
N MET A 108 -4.17 -5.08 -4.52
CA MET A 108 -4.71 -5.75 -5.70
C MET A 108 -6.23 -5.90 -5.63
N LEU A 109 -6.79 -6.08 -4.43
CA LEU A 109 -8.22 -6.21 -4.24
C LEU A 109 -8.96 -4.88 -4.50
N TYR A 110 -8.37 -3.74 -4.12
CA TYR A 110 -8.98 -2.42 -4.29
C TYR A 110 -9.49 -2.11 -5.71
N PRO A 111 -8.69 -2.19 -6.79
CA PRO A 111 -9.17 -1.91 -8.14
C PRO A 111 -10.22 -2.92 -8.61
N ILE A 112 -10.19 -4.16 -8.14
CA ILE A 112 -11.21 -5.18 -8.47
C ILE A 112 -12.56 -4.75 -7.88
N LEU A 113 -12.57 -4.36 -6.61
CA LEU A 113 -13.79 -3.90 -5.93
C LEU A 113 -14.29 -2.58 -6.54
N ALA A 114 -13.39 -1.65 -6.84
CA ALA A 114 -13.70 -0.38 -7.51
C ALA A 114 -14.46 -0.63 -8.82
N GLN A 115 -13.95 -1.50 -9.68
CA GLN A 115 -14.58 -1.86 -10.97
C GLN A 115 -15.90 -2.62 -10.80
N ARG A 116 -16.11 -3.32 -9.66
CA ARG A 116 -17.38 -3.98 -9.31
C ARG A 116 -18.41 -3.05 -8.69
N GLY A 117 -18.19 -1.74 -8.78
CA GLY A 117 -19.13 -0.72 -8.30
C GLY A 117 -19.00 -0.38 -6.82
N ALA A 118 -17.87 -0.74 -6.19
CA ALA A 118 -17.61 -0.29 -4.82
C ALA A 118 -17.35 1.22 -4.73
N LEU A 119 -16.95 1.83 -5.85
CA LEU A 119 -16.81 3.27 -6.05
C LEU A 119 -17.85 3.75 -7.05
N LYS A 120 -18.65 4.74 -6.65
CA LYS A 120 -19.60 5.44 -7.51
C LYS A 120 -19.47 6.93 -7.28
N LYS A 121 -19.93 7.73 -8.22
CA LYS A 121 -19.98 9.20 -8.08
C LYS A 121 -20.82 9.68 -6.91
N HIS A 122 -21.90 8.97 -6.62
CA HIS A 122 -22.81 9.30 -5.51
C HIS A 122 -22.29 8.85 -4.14
N GLY A 123 -21.12 8.19 -4.09
CA GLY A 123 -20.51 7.80 -2.84
C GLY A 123 -19.77 6.47 -2.92
N VAL A 124 -19.16 6.15 -1.79
CA VAL A 124 -18.37 4.94 -1.60
C VAL A 124 -19.25 3.90 -0.92
N THR A 125 -19.25 2.68 -1.44
CA THR A 125 -19.96 1.58 -0.78
C THR A 125 -19.13 1.01 0.38
N PRO A 126 -19.77 0.44 1.41
CA PRO A 126 -19.05 -0.22 2.51
C PRO A 126 -18.12 -1.34 2.05
N LEU A 127 -18.34 -1.92 0.86
CA LEU A 127 -17.51 -2.98 0.31
C LEU A 127 -16.05 -2.55 0.12
N ILE A 128 -15.77 -1.27 -0.12
CA ILE A 128 -14.38 -0.80 -0.26
C ILE A 128 -13.57 -0.99 1.02
N PHE A 129 -14.24 -1.01 2.19
CA PHE A 129 -13.57 -1.13 3.49
C PHE A 129 -12.87 -2.48 3.64
N VAL A 130 -13.31 -3.50 2.92
CA VAL A 130 -12.64 -4.81 2.86
C VAL A 130 -11.22 -4.69 2.30
N ALA A 131 -10.96 -3.73 1.41
CA ALA A 131 -9.62 -3.46 0.89
C ALA A 131 -8.87 -2.38 1.68
N THR A 132 -9.55 -1.38 2.24
CA THR A 132 -8.85 -0.25 2.89
C THR A 132 -8.53 -0.50 4.36
N VAL A 133 -9.44 -1.10 5.13
CA VAL A 133 -9.26 -1.28 6.59
C VAL A 133 -8.07 -2.18 6.91
N PRO A 134 -7.88 -3.36 6.27
CA PRO A 134 -6.69 -4.16 6.53
C PRO A 134 -5.39 -3.44 6.10
N GLY A 135 -5.45 -2.64 5.04
CA GLY A 135 -4.32 -1.80 4.61
C GLY A 135 -3.93 -0.80 5.69
N TYR A 136 -4.91 -0.10 6.28
CA TYR A 136 -4.66 0.84 7.38
C TYR A 136 -4.15 0.14 8.64
N TYR A 137 -4.64 -1.05 8.94
CA TYR A 137 -4.11 -1.86 10.03
C TYR A 137 -2.61 -2.14 9.83
N VAL A 138 -2.17 -2.54 8.63
CA VAL A 138 -0.74 -2.78 8.35
C VAL A 138 0.10 -1.51 8.60
N LEU A 139 -0.36 -0.35 8.11
CA LEU A 139 0.36 0.91 8.30
C LEU A 139 0.50 1.27 9.79
N LEU A 140 -0.60 1.22 10.54
CA LEU A 140 -0.60 1.49 11.97
C LEU A 140 0.26 0.48 12.74
N ARG A 141 0.25 -0.78 12.32
CA ARG A 141 1.06 -1.84 12.94
C ARG A 141 2.55 -1.59 12.73
N TYR A 142 2.98 -1.22 11.53
CA TYR A 142 4.38 -0.86 11.30
C TYR A 142 4.79 0.39 12.07
N MET A 143 3.95 1.41 12.13
CA MET A 143 4.21 2.59 12.95
C MET A 143 4.42 2.22 14.44
N TYR A 144 3.59 1.33 14.98
CA TYR A 144 3.73 0.82 16.34
C TYR A 144 5.03 0.02 16.55
N LEU A 145 5.37 -0.88 15.62
CA LEU A 145 6.59 -1.69 15.70
C LEU A 145 7.85 -0.84 15.66
N ILE A 146 7.88 0.18 14.81
CA ILE A 146 8.96 1.15 14.72
C ILE A 146 9.08 1.93 16.03
N TYR A 147 7.96 2.48 16.54
CA TYR A 147 7.96 3.22 17.81
C TYR A 147 8.53 2.39 18.97
N ARG A 148 8.11 1.11 19.07
CA ARG A 148 8.64 0.20 20.10
C ARG A 148 10.10 -0.17 19.88
N GLY A 149 10.52 -0.39 18.63
CA GLY A 149 11.91 -0.72 18.29
C GLY A 149 12.87 0.41 18.63
N LEU A 150 12.48 1.66 18.34
CA LEU A 150 13.27 2.84 18.69
C LEU A 150 13.38 3.06 20.20
N SER A 151 12.31 2.75 20.94
CA SER A 151 12.29 2.90 22.41
C SER A 151 13.21 1.92 23.14
N THR A 152 13.67 0.86 22.46
CA THR A 152 14.61 -0.13 23.02
C THR A 152 16.08 0.16 22.71
N VAL A 153 16.38 1.20 21.94
CA VAL A 153 17.77 1.62 21.69
C VAL A 153 18.33 2.22 22.99
N PRO A 154 19.42 1.69 23.57
CA PRO A 154 20.03 2.25 24.77
C PRO A 154 20.37 3.72 24.53
N LYS A 155 19.92 4.62 25.41
CA LYS A 155 20.39 6.01 25.40
C LYS A 155 21.92 5.98 25.48
N ALA A 156 22.58 6.63 24.51
CA ALA A 156 24.02 6.67 24.40
C ALA A 156 24.69 6.96 25.75
N ILE A 157 25.75 6.20 26.03
CA ILE A 157 26.63 6.36 27.19
C ILE A 157 27.06 7.84 27.24
N LYS A 158 26.86 8.49 28.39
CA LYS A 158 27.38 9.84 28.63
C LYS A 158 28.87 9.84 28.25
N PRO A 159 29.38 10.83 27.49
CA PRO A 159 30.82 10.93 27.30
C PRO A 159 31.44 10.99 28.70
N ASP A 160 32.38 10.08 28.93
CA ASP A 160 33.21 10.09 30.13
C ASP A 160 33.86 11.47 30.16
N SER A 161 33.39 12.33 31.06
CA SER A 161 34.05 13.59 31.34
C SER A 161 35.34 13.19 32.01
N GLY A 162 36.35 12.89 31.19
CA GLY A 162 37.68 12.58 31.66
C GLY A 162 38.08 13.68 32.63
N ASP A 163 38.16 13.31 33.91
CA ASP A 163 38.82 14.10 34.91
C ASP A 163 40.24 14.33 34.37
N VAL A 164 40.49 15.56 33.94
CA VAL A 164 41.83 16.04 33.71
C VAL A 164 42.44 16.09 35.10
N ASP A 165 43.17 15.04 35.45
CA ASP A 165 44.07 15.04 36.60
C ASP A 165 45.11 16.14 36.36
N GLU A 166 44.79 17.32 36.87
CA GLU A 166 45.70 18.44 37.07
C GLU A 166 46.60 18.10 38.28
N GLU A 167 47.55 17.17 38.11
CA GLU A 167 48.63 16.97 39.08
C GLU A 167 50.02 16.92 38.43
N ARG A 168 50.73 18.05 38.66
CA ARG A 168 52.18 18.24 38.87
C ARG A 168 53.14 18.23 37.67
#